data_AF-A0A953Y1F9-F1
#
_entry.id   AF-A0A953Y1F9-F1
#
_cell.length_a   1.000
_cell.length_b   1.000
_cell.length_c   1.000
_cell.angle_alpha   90.00
_cell.angle_beta   90.00
_cell.angle_gamma   90.00
#
_symmetry.space_group_name_H-M   'P 1'
#
loop_
_entity.id
_entity.type
_entity.pdbx_description
1 polymer ?
#
loop_
_entity_poly.entity_id
_entity_poly.type
_entity_poly.pdbx_seq_one_letter_code
_entity_poly.pdbx_strand_id
1 'polypeptide(L)'
;MSLRHRRRGFTLVELLVVIGVIAVLAALAIPALSGVRRNSQRANTKNLITELGLAIENYQLDFGDYPPSTPKRAGLTSNGKNDGVEALVRCLTTQAKNGPYFEFKDDQLGNTDVDALPRGNPTQSTIAVAELFEVVDDWGNPLVYWNNADYDKPATCVKIDGATIVASAGKAGKTGQYADLTKFQLWSAGPDGEPGTDDDVSSWSSE
;
A
#
# COMPACT_ATOMS: atom_id res chain seq x y z
N MET A 1 -52.60 -0.88 -50.78
CA MET A 1 -52.72 -2.06 -49.89
C MET A 1 -51.59 -2.01 -48.87
N SER A 2 -51.91 -1.78 -47.59
CA SER A 2 -50.92 -1.77 -46.50
C SER A 2 -50.85 -3.17 -45.89
N LEU A 3 -49.73 -3.87 -46.09
CA LEU A 3 -49.49 -5.18 -45.51
C LEU A 3 -49.24 -5.00 -44.01
N ARG A 4 -50.25 -5.31 -43.18
CA ARG A 4 -50.10 -5.37 -41.73
C ARG A 4 -49.05 -6.42 -41.36
N HIS A 5 -47.87 -5.96 -40.98
CA HIS A 5 -46.84 -6.79 -40.38
C HIS A 5 -47.38 -7.34 -39.04
N ARG A 6 -47.68 -8.64 -38.99
CA ARG A 6 -48.01 -9.32 -37.72
C ARG A 6 -46.78 -9.23 -36.83
N ARG A 7 -46.84 -8.38 -35.79
CA ARG A 7 -45.83 -8.37 -34.73
C ARG A 7 -45.88 -9.73 -34.04
N ARG A 8 -44.84 -10.54 -34.23
CA ARG A 8 -44.62 -11.77 -33.45
C ARG A 8 -44.31 -11.36 -32.01
N GLY A 9 -45.12 -11.79 -31.06
CA GLY A 9 -44.84 -11.62 -29.63
C GLY A 9 -43.79 -12.63 -29.17
N PHE A 10 -43.00 -12.25 -28.18
CA PHE A 10 -42.03 -13.12 -27.53
C PHE A 10 -42.76 -14.20 -26.73
N THR A 11 -42.33 -15.45 -26.85
CA THR A 11 -42.84 -16.55 -26.01
C THR A 11 -42.12 -16.56 -24.66
N LEU A 12 -42.80 -17.07 -23.62
CA LEU A 12 -42.20 -17.28 -22.31
C LEU A 12 -40.95 -18.17 -22.38
N VAL A 13 -40.97 -19.17 -23.26
CA VAL A 13 -39.84 -20.10 -23.46
C VAL A 13 -38.63 -19.38 -24.04
N GLU A 14 -38.81 -18.53 -25.06
CA GLU A 14 -37.72 -17.75 -25.63
C GLU A 14 -37.09 -16.83 -24.58
N LEU A 15 -37.90 -16.18 -23.73
CA LEU A 15 -37.38 -15.35 -22.65
C LEU A 15 -36.62 -16.18 -21.61
N LEU A 16 -37.13 -17.36 -21.26
CA LEU A 16 -36.53 -18.26 -20.27
C LEU A 16 -35.17 -18.80 -20.73
N VAL A 17 -35.03 -19.14 -22.01
CA VAL A 17 -33.74 -19.56 -22.58
C VAL A 17 -32.73 -18.42 -22.54
N VAL A 18 -33.13 -17.19 -22.88
CA VAL A 18 -32.23 -16.02 -22.88
C VAL A 18 -31.69 -15.74 -21.47
N ILE A 19 -32.56 -15.68 -20.45
CA ILE A 19 -32.10 -15.46 -19.08
C ILE A 19 -31.23 -16.63 -18.58
N GLY A 20 -31.51 -17.87 -19.03
CA GLY A 20 -30.71 -19.04 -18.72
C GLY A 20 -29.29 -18.93 -19.29
N VAL A 21 -29.16 -18.52 -20.55
CA VAL A 21 -27.84 -18.29 -21.18
C VAL A 21 -27.08 -17.16 -20.48
N ILE A 22 -27.75 -16.04 -20.17
CA ILE A 22 -27.11 -14.92 -19.44
C ILE A 22 -26.63 -15.37 -18.05
N ALA A 23 -27.43 -16.16 -17.32
CA ALA A 23 -27.05 -16.67 -16.01
C ALA A 23 -25.82 -17.58 -16.07
N VAL A 24 -25.74 -18.48 -17.05
CA VAL A 24 -24.56 -19.35 -17.27
C VAL A 24 -23.33 -18.52 -17.62
N LEU A 25 -23.45 -17.56 -18.54
CA LEU A 25 -22.34 -16.69 -18.92
C LEU A 25 -21.84 -15.85 -17.74
N ALA A 26 -22.75 -15.26 -16.95
CA ALA A 26 -22.40 -14.47 -15.76
C ALA A 26 -21.71 -15.34 -14.69
N ALA A 27 -22.22 -16.55 -14.44
CA ALA A 27 -21.64 -17.48 -13.47
C ALA A 27 -20.19 -17.87 -13.80
N LEU A 28 -19.86 -18.01 -15.10
CA LEU A 28 -18.50 -18.29 -15.55
C LEU A 28 -17.59 -17.04 -15.51
N ALA A 29 -18.15 -15.83 -15.67
CA ALA A 29 -17.38 -14.59 -15.72
C ALA A 29 -16.97 -14.04 -14.34
N ILE A 30 -17.82 -14.17 -13.31
CA ILE A 30 -17.58 -13.58 -11.98
C ILE A 30 -16.28 -14.08 -11.31
N PRO A 31 -15.96 -15.40 -11.31
CA PRO A 31 -14.73 -15.89 -10.68
C PRO A 31 -13.47 -15.32 -11.33
N ALA A 32 -13.45 -15.19 -12.67
CA ALA A 32 -12.31 -14.65 -13.40
C ALA A 32 -12.01 -13.18 -13.03
N LEU A 33 -13.04 -12.39 -12.75
CA LEU A 33 -12.89 -10.98 -12.38
C LEU A 33 -12.18 -10.80 -11.03
N SER A 34 -12.39 -11.74 -10.08
CA SER A 34 -11.76 -11.67 -8.76
C SER A 34 -10.24 -11.81 -8.81
N GLY A 35 -9.72 -12.71 -9.65
CA GLY A 35 -8.28 -12.89 -9.86
C GLY A 35 -7.63 -11.70 -10.56
N VAL A 36 -8.31 -11.12 -11.56
CA VAL A 36 -7.83 -9.90 -12.24
C VAL A 36 -7.72 -8.74 -11.28
N ARG A 37 -8.71 -8.56 -10.38
CA ARG A 37 -8.66 -7.52 -9.35
C ARG A 37 -7.47 -7.69 -8.42
N ARG A 38 -7.25 -8.88 -7.86
CA ARG A 38 -6.09 -9.15 -6.99
C ARG A 38 -4.75 -8.89 -7.69
N ASN A 39 -4.62 -9.28 -8.94
CA ASN A 39 -3.40 -9.03 -9.71
C ASN A 39 -3.20 -7.54 -9.97
N SER A 40 -4.27 -6.80 -10.28
CA SER A 40 -4.23 -5.35 -10.44
C SER A 40 -3.82 -4.65 -9.13
N GLN A 41 -4.39 -5.08 -8.00
CA GLN A 41 -4.06 -4.54 -6.69
C GLN A 41 -2.59 -4.77 -6.34
N ARG A 42 -2.08 -6.00 -6.56
CA ARG A 42 -0.65 -6.30 -6.35
C ARG A 42 0.26 -5.47 -7.26
N ALA A 43 -0.15 -5.26 -8.51
CA ALA A 43 0.58 -4.41 -9.45
C ALA A 43 0.58 -2.93 -8.99
N ASN A 44 -0.54 -2.43 -8.49
CA ASN A 44 -0.65 -1.07 -7.93
C ASN A 44 0.27 -0.90 -6.71
N THR A 45 0.22 -1.82 -5.73
CA THR A 45 1.10 -1.78 -4.56
C THR A 45 2.58 -1.82 -4.97
N LYS A 46 2.94 -2.65 -5.95
CA LYS A 46 4.31 -2.69 -6.48
C LYS A 46 4.73 -1.38 -7.15
N ASN A 47 3.83 -0.76 -7.90
CA ASN A 47 4.08 0.54 -8.51
C ASN A 47 4.25 1.63 -7.45
N LEU A 48 3.39 1.64 -6.42
CA LEU A 48 3.49 2.56 -5.28
C LEU A 48 4.83 2.42 -4.57
N ILE A 49 5.28 1.20 -4.26
CA ILE A 49 6.60 0.95 -3.67
C ILE A 49 7.73 1.47 -4.58
N THR A 50 7.59 1.33 -5.89
CA THR A 50 8.57 1.84 -6.86
C THR A 50 8.60 3.37 -6.88
N GLU A 51 7.44 4.02 -6.90
CA GLU A 51 7.30 5.48 -6.88
C GLU A 51 7.83 6.08 -5.56
N LEU A 52 7.51 5.46 -4.42
CA LEU A 52 8.07 5.82 -3.12
C LEU A 52 9.57 5.63 -3.09
N GLY A 53 10.07 4.54 -3.68
CA GLY A 53 11.51 4.31 -3.77
C GLY A 53 12.23 5.46 -4.47
N LEU A 54 11.69 5.96 -5.58
CA LEU A 54 12.24 7.13 -6.28
C LEU A 54 12.20 8.40 -5.41
N ALA A 55 11.11 8.63 -4.68
CA ALA A 55 10.98 9.76 -3.77
C ALA A 55 11.97 9.71 -2.61
N ILE A 56 12.21 8.52 -2.06
CA ILE A 56 13.18 8.25 -0.99
C ILE A 56 14.62 8.51 -1.48
N GLU A 57 14.96 8.09 -2.69
CA GLU A 57 16.27 8.37 -3.28
C GLU A 57 16.46 9.88 -3.50
N ASN A 58 15.43 10.60 -3.97
CA ASN A 58 15.49 12.06 -4.09
C ASN A 58 15.67 12.75 -2.74
N TYR A 59 14.99 12.27 -1.70
CA TYR A 59 15.20 12.76 -0.33
C TYR A 59 16.66 12.53 0.10
N GLN A 60 17.22 11.34 -0.17
CA GLN A 60 18.62 11.04 0.16
C GLN A 60 19.60 11.99 -0.53
N LEU A 61 19.35 12.37 -1.78
CA LEU A 61 20.20 13.31 -2.52
C LEU A 61 20.29 14.68 -1.84
N ASP A 62 19.19 15.14 -1.23
CA ASP A 62 19.12 16.46 -0.58
C ASP A 62 19.61 16.43 0.88
N PHE A 63 19.35 15.34 1.62
CA PHE A 63 19.63 15.24 3.06
C PHE A 63 20.86 14.37 3.41
N GLY A 64 21.42 13.64 2.45
CA GLY A 64 22.61 12.80 2.61
C GLY A 64 22.36 11.43 3.25
N ASP A 65 21.13 11.14 3.67
CA ASP A 65 20.68 9.86 4.21
C ASP A 65 19.21 9.62 3.84
N TYR A 66 18.78 8.36 3.84
CA TYR A 66 17.37 8.03 3.64
C TYR A 66 16.52 8.58 4.79
N PRO A 67 15.20 8.78 4.60
CA PRO A 67 14.30 9.09 5.70
C PRO A 67 14.55 8.14 6.89
N PRO A 68 14.56 8.65 8.14
CA PRO A 68 14.74 7.78 9.28
C PRO A 68 13.52 6.88 9.47
N SER A 69 13.72 5.64 9.92
CA SER A 69 12.62 4.77 10.38
C SER A 69 12.24 5.00 11.84
N THR A 70 12.94 5.90 12.53
CA THR A 70 12.65 6.24 13.92
C THR A 70 11.88 7.57 13.97
N PRO A 71 10.63 7.60 14.49
CA PRO A 71 9.78 8.81 14.54
C PRO A 71 10.48 10.03 15.14
N LYS A 72 11.27 9.82 16.21
CA LYS A 72 12.01 10.90 16.87
C LYS A 72 12.95 11.66 15.93
N ARG A 73 13.59 10.98 14.98
CA ARG A 73 14.48 11.61 13.99
C ARG A 73 13.70 12.39 12.91
N ALA A 74 12.43 12.05 12.70
CA ALA A 74 11.50 12.80 11.86
C ALA A 74 10.71 13.89 12.63
N GLY A 75 11.02 14.11 13.92
CA GLY A 75 10.33 15.09 14.76
C GLY A 75 8.95 14.64 15.27
N LEU A 76 8.68 13.33 15.25
CA LEU A 76 7.44 12.71 15.71
C LEU A 76 7.62 12.08 17.10
N THR A 77 6.50 11.79 17.77
CA THR A 77 6.49 11.00 19.01
C THR A 77 6.21 9.54 18.65
N SER A 78 7.08 8.64 19.06
CA SER A 78 6.92 7.20 18.81
C SER A 78 5.96 6.58 19.83
N ASN A 79 5.06 5.74 19.34
CA ASN A 79 4.25 4.84 20.16
C ASN A 79 4.72 3.37 20.04
N GLY A 80 5.65 3.08 19.12
CA GLY A 80 6.24 1.76 18.87
C GLY A 80 5.52 0.94 17.80
N LYS A 81 4.51 1.50 17.13
CA LYS A 81 3.71 0.89 16.06
C LYS A 81 3.79 1.80 14.85
N ASN A 82 3.89 1.23 13.65
CA ASN A 82 3.91 1.95 12.37
C ASN A 82 5.00 3.06 12.24
N ASP A 83 5.84 3.22 13.27
CA ASP A 83 6.92 4.19 13.46
C ASP A 83 7.73 4.50 12.18
N GLY A 84 8.13 3.45 11.45
CA GLY A 84 8.92 3.59 10.24
C GLY A 84 8.17 4.28 9.10
N VAL A 85 6.93 3.88 8.86
CA VAL A 85 6.12 4.42 7.76
C VAL A 85 5.58 5.80 8.08
N GLU A 86 5.24 6.10 9.33
CA GLU A 86 4.86 7.45 9.76
C GLU A 86 6.00 8.46 9.56
N ALA A 87 7.22 8.06 9.96
CA ALA A 87 8.41 8.87 9.77
C ALA A 87 8.69 9.10 8.28
N LEU A 88 8.48 8.08 7.45
CA LEU A 88 8.58 8.19 5.99
C LEU A 88 7.57 9.20 5.44
N VAL A 89 6.29 9.07 5.77
CA VAL A 89 5.23 10.00 5.32
C VAL A 89 5.57 11.43 5.73
N ARG A 90 6.05 11.64 6.95
CA ARG A 90 6.48 12.96 7.42
C ARG A 90 7.60 13.54 6.57
N CYS A 91 8.63 12.75 6.29
CA CYS A 91 9.78 13.20 5.50
C CYS A 91 9.39 13.49 4.05
N LEU A 92 8.60 12.63 3.41
CA LEU A 92 8.24 12.79 2.01
C LEU A 92 7.24 13.93 1.76
N THR A 93 6.42 14.27 2.76
CA THR A 93 5.47 15.41 2.69
C THR A 93 6.05 16.72 3.19
N THR A 94 7.30 16.73 3.67
CA THR A 94 7.96 17.96 4.09
C THR A 94 8.19 18.87 2.88
N GLN A 95 7.72 20.11 2.96
CA GLN A 95 7.91 21.16 1.97
C GLN A 95 9.40 21.51 1.85
N ALA A 96 10.05 20.94 0.84
CA ALA A 96 11.38 21.33 0.41
C ALA A 96 11.29 22.53 -0.55
N LYS A 97 12.44 22.98 -1.06
CA LYS A 97 12.55 24.14 -1.96
C LYS A 97 11.63 24.05 -3.19
N ASN A 98 11.32 22.84 -3.66
CA ASN A 98 10.54 22.57 -4.87
C ASN A 98 9.17 21.91 -4.57
N GLY A 99 8.70 21.96 -3.34
CA GLY A 99 7.51 21.22 -2.90
C GLY A 99 7.85 19.93 -2.13
N PRO A 100 6.85 19.07 -1.84
CA PRO A 100 7.09 17.78 -1.19
C PRO A 100 7.84 16.81 -2.14
N TYR A 101 8.50 15.81 -1.58
CA TYR A 101 9.12 14.73 -2.35
C TYR A 101 8.09 13.76 -2.93
N PHE A 102 6.93 13.65 -2.26
CA PHE A 102 5.83 12.80 -2.69
C PHE A 102 4.48 13.43 -2.34
N GLU A 103 3.54 13.38 -3.29
CA GLU A 103 2.14 13.75 -3.08
C GLU A 103 1.30 12.48 -3.00
N PHE A 104 0.86 12.14 -1.79
CA PHE A 104 0.01 10.99 -1.56
C PHE A 104 -1.42 11.27 -2.01
N LYS A 105 -2.06 10.26 -2.60
CA LYS A 105 -3.51 10.25 -2.83
C LYS A 105 -4.23 9.87 -1.55
N ASP A 106 -5.49 10.29 -1.43
CA ASP A 106 -6.32 10.00 -0.26
C ASP A 106 -6.47 8.48 0.01
N ASP A 107 -6.45 7.65 -1.04
CA ASP A 107 -6.55 6.19 -0.93
C ASP A 107 -5.23 5.49 -0.59
N GLN A 108 -4.12 6.22 -0.55
CA GLN A 108 -2.79 5.70 -0.20
C GLN A 108 -2.44 5.95 1.27
N LEU A 109 -3.25 6.72 2.01
CA LEU A 109 -3.02 7.04 3.41
C LEU A 109 -4.13 6.47 4.29
N GLY A 110 -3.73 5.90 5.42
CA GLY A 110 -4.63 5.49 6.50
C GLY A 110 -4.04 5.88 7.85
N ASN A 111 -4.88 6.10 8.86
CA ASN A 111 -4.45 6.17 10.26
C ASN A 111 -4.94 4.89 10.94
N THR A 112 -4.14 3.84 10.80
CA THR A 112 -4.52 2.46 11.13
C THR A 112 -4.46 2.17 12.63
N ASP A 113 -3.67 2.91 13.40
CA ASP A 113 -3.57 2.77 14.85
C ASP A 113 -4.24 3.91 15.64
N VAL A 114 -4.85 4.86 14.93
CA VAL A 114 -5.68 5.97 15.45
C VAL A 114 -4.89 6.91 16.34
N ASP A 115 -3.69 7.27 15.92
CA ASP A 115 -2.80 8.14 16.68
C ASP A 115 -2.64 9.55 16.06
N ALA A 116 -2.00 10.45 16.81
CA ALA A 116 -1.81 11.83 16.40
C ALA A 116 -0.68 12.52 17.19
N LEU A 117 -0.14 13.59 16.59
CA LEU A 117 0.82 14.47 17.23
C LEU A 117 0.23 15.21 18.45
N PRO A 118 0.94 15.23 19.59
CA PRO A 118 0.43 15.82 20.83
C PRO A 118 0.31 17.35 20.81
N ARG A 119 0.92 18.05 19.84
CA ARG A 119 0.95 19.53 19.77
C ARG A 119 0.53 20.09 18.41
N GLY A 120 -0.22 19.31 17.63
CA GLY A 120 -0.56 19.67 16.26
C GLY A 120 0.63 19.53 15.30
N ASN A 121 0.37 19.66 14.01
CA ASN A 121 1.35 19.41 12.97
C ASN A 121 2.35 20.58 12.81
N PRO A 122 3.68 20.35 12.79
CA PRO A 122 4.65 21.39 12.51
C PRO A 122 4.53 21.88 11.06
N THR A 123 4.55 23.20 10.87
CA THR A 123 4.19 23.99 9.67
C THR A 123 4.90 23.68 8.34
N GLN A 124 5.75 22.66 8.29
CA GLN A 124 6.53 22.31 7.10
C GLN A 124 5.99 21.08 6.34
N SER A 125 4.98 20.34 6.82
CA SER A 125 4.35 19.28 6.01
C SER A 125 3.19 19.82 5.19
N THR A 126 2.95 19.24 4.01
CA THR A 126 1.74 19.48 3.20
C THR A 126 0.49 18.86 3.83
N ILE A 127 0.65 17.86 4.70
CA ILE A 127 -0.45 17.32 5.52
C ILE A 127 -0.70 18.31 6.66
N ALA A 128 -1.89 18.90 6.72
CA ALA A 128 -2.22 19.94 7.69
C ALA A 128 -2.78 19.41 9.03
N VAL A 129 -3.27 18.16 9.04
CA VAL A 129 -3.86 17.54 10.24
C VAL A 129 -2.79 16.94 11.15
N ALA A 130 -3.15 16.71 12.41
CA ALA A 130 -2.23 16.18 13.43
C ALA A 130 -2.12 14.64 13.42
N GLU A 131 -3.00 13.94 12.72
CA GLU A 131 -2.98 12.48 12.56
C GLU A 131 -1.65 12.04 11.96
N LEU A 132 -1.08 10.95 12.47
CA LEU A 132 0.02 10.27 11.78
C LEU A 132 -0.62 9.28 10.83
N PHE A 133 -0.19 9.34 9.58
CA PHE A 133 -0.70 8.46 8.55
C PHE A 133 0.37 7.45 8.18
N GLU A 134 -0.06 6.21 7.98
CA GLU A 134 0.69 5.20 7.27
C GLU A 134 0.37 5.26 5.78
N VAL A 135 1.35 4.89 4.97
CA VAL A 135 1.07 4.47 3.60
C VAL A 135 0.40 3.12 3.67
N VAL A 136 -0.77 2.97 3.03
CA VAL A 136 -1.49 1.69 2.96
C VAL A 136 -1.44 1.11 1.55
N ASP A 137 -1.47 -0.22 1.47
CA ASP A 137 -1.65 -0.92 0.20
C ASP A 137 -3.12 -0.98 -0.25
N ASP A 138 -3.38 -1.55 -1.43
CA ASP A 138 -4.72 -1.68 -2.01
C ASP A 138 -5.70 -2.55 -1.15
N TRP A 139 -5.22 -3.21 -0.09
CA TRP A 139 -6.03 -3.97 0.87
C TRP A 139 -6.18 -3.26 2.22
N GLY A 140 -5.56 -2.09 2.39
CA GLY A 140 -5.61 -1.29 3.62
C GLY A 140 -4.60 -1.73 4.68
N ASN A 141 -3.63 -2.58 4.33
CA ASN A 141 -2.55 -2.93 5.25
C ASN A 141 -1.47 -1.83 5.20
N PRO A 142 -0.92 -1.40 6.35
CA PRO A 142 0.17 -0.44 6.36
C PRO A 142 1.42 -1.05 5.72
N LEU A 143 2.09 -0.27 4.87
CA LEU A 143 3.43 -0.57 4.42
C LEU A 143 4.41 -0.43 5.59
N VAL A 144 5.53 -1.13 5.46
CA VAL A 144 6.62 -1.08 6.43
C VAL A 144 7.85 -0.52 5.75
N TYR A 145 8.53 0.38 6.45
CA TYR A 145 9.71 1.06 5.97
C TYR A 145 10.89 0.91 6.93
N TRP A 146 12.01 0.41 6.42
CA TRP A 146 13.29 0.39 7.11
C TRP A 146 14.34 1.22 6.40
N ASN A 147 14.91 2.18 7.11
CA ASN A 147 16.21 2.76 6.83
C ASN A 147 17.28 1.66 6.99
N ASN A 148 18.33 1.71 6.17
CA ASN A 148 19.39 0.70 6.14
C ASN A 148 20.16 0.55 7.46
N ALA A 149 20.18 1.59 8.31
CA ALA A 149 20.80 1.55 9.62
C ALA A 149 19.95 0.85 10.71
N ASP A 150 18.67 0.55 10.42
CA ASP A 150 17.69 0.06 11.40
C ASP A 150 17.14 -1.35 11.08
N TYR A 151 17.79 -2.10 10.18
CA TYR A 151 17.33 -3.44 9.76
C TYR A 151 17.26 -4.48 10.88
N ASP A 152 18.03 -4.31 11.95
CA ASP A 152 18.03 -5.19 13.12
C ASP A 152 16.83 -4.98 14.04
N LYS A 153 15.99 -3.97 13.77
CA LYS A 153 14.80 -3.65 14.55
C LYS A 153 13.55 -4.14 13.80
N PRO A 154 12.86 -5.16 14.33
CA PRO A 154 11.55 -5.54 13.82
C PRO A 154 10.57 -4.37 13.90
N ALA A 155 9.69 -4.27 12.92
CA ALA A 155 8.64 -3.27 12.90
C ALA A 155 7.33 -3.89 13.38
N THR A 156 6.70 -3.24 14.36
CA THR A 156 5.34 -3.58 14.79
C THR A 156 4.38 -2.79 13.92
N CYS A 157 3.42 -3.49 13.30
CA CYS A 157 2.46 -2.87 12.39
C CYS A 157 1.05 -3.14 12.88
N VAL A 158 0.23 -2.11 12.98
CA VAL A 158 -1.18 -2.25 13.36
C VAL A 158 -2.02 -2.06 12.11
N LYS A 159 -2.80 -3.07 11.75
CA LYS A 159 -3.70 -3.05 10.60
C LYS A 159 -4.96 -2.25 10.93
N ILE A 160 -5.70 -1.85 9.90
CA ILE A 160 -6.96 -1.11 10.03
C ILE A 160 -8.03 -1.86 10.85
N ASP A 161 -7.96 -3.19 10.91
CA ASP A 161 -8.84 -4.04 11.72
C ASP A 161 -8.39 -4.15 13.20
N GLY A 162 -7.30 -3.47 13.57
CA GLY A 162 -6.68 -3.48 14.89
C GLY A 162 -5.74 -4.67 15.15
N ALA A 163 -5.61 -5.61 14.21
CA ALA A 163 -4.67 -6.72 14.34
C ALA A 163 -3.22 -6.20 14.25
N THR A 164 -2.34 -6.78 15.07
CA THR A 164 -0.93 -6.40 15.10
C THR A 164 -0.07 -7.51 14.50
N ILE A 165 0.78 -7.15 13.55
CA ILE A 165 1.79 -8.04 12.96
C ILE A 165 3.19 -7.50 13.26
N VAL A 166 4.18 -8.39 13.24
CA VAL A 166 5.60 -8.00 13.36
C VAL A 166 6.31 -8.43 12.10
N ALA A 167 6.88 -7.47 11.39
CA ALA A 167 7.67 -7.70 10.19
C ALA A 167 9.16 -7.46 10.49
N SER A 168 10.03 -8.08 9.69
CA SER A 168 11.48 -7.90 9.77
C SER A 168 12.05 -7.56 8.41
N ALA A 169 13.12 -6.76 8.39
CA ALA A 169 13.85 -6.46 7.17
C ALA A 169 14.31 -7.75 6.48
N GLY A 170 14.16 -7.79 5.17
CA GLY A 170 14.46 -8.92 4.31
C GLY A 170 15.94 -9.30 4.30
N LYS A 171 16.18 -10.61 4.38
CA LYS A 171 17.49 -11.23 4.30
C LYS A 171 17.58 -12.16 3.10
N ALA A 172 18.75 -12.21 2.47
CA ALA A 172 19.06 -13.16 1.42
C ALA A 172 19.13 -14.59 1.99
N GLY A 173 18.40 -15.52 1.38
CA GLY A 173 18.21 -16.88 1.93
C GLY A 173 19.49 -17.70 2.04
N LYS A 174 20.50 -17.40 1.21
CA LYS A 174 21.77 -18.16 1.16
C LYS A 174 22.81 -17.69 2.19
N THR A 175 22.83 -16.39 2.50
CA THR A 175 23.88 -15.78 3.35
C THR A 175 23.38 -15.36 4.72
N GLY A 176 22.06 -15.22 4.90
CA GLY A 176 21.45 -14.64 6.10
C GLY A 176 21.77 -13.16 6.31
N GLN A 177 22.42 -12.51 5.34
CA GLN A 177 22.65 -11.06 5.32
C GLN A 177 21.41 -10.34 4.81
N TYR A 178 21.23 -9.07 5.18
CA TYR A 178 20.16 -8.25 4.60
C TYR A 178 20.31 -8.12 3.09
N ALA A 179 19.20 -8.10 2.36
CA ALA A 179 19.17 -8.20 0.89
C ALA A 179 20.05 -7.14 0.19
N ASP A 180 20.03 -5.90 0.69
CA ASP A 180 20.96 -4.83 0.30
C ASP A 180 21.23 -3.93 1.52
N LEU A 181 22.49 -3.92 1.98
CA LEU A 181 22.93 -3.13 3.15
C LEU A 181 23.06 -1.62 2.86
N THR A 182 23.02 -1.24 1.58
CA THR A 182 23.23 0.14 1.13
C THR A 182 21.94 0.86 0.77
N LYS A 183 20.82 0.13 0.69
CA LYS A 183 19.49 0.64 0.34
C LYS A 183 18.55 0.55 1.52
N PHE A 184 17.48 1.32 1.49
CA PHE A 184 16.32 1.14 2.38
C PHE A 184 15.48 -0.08 1.95
N GLN A 185 14.49 -0.44 2.75
CA GLN A 185 13.52 -1.49 2.43
C GLN A 185 12.08 -1.01 2.64
N LEU A 186 11.22 -1.34 1.67
CA LEU A 186 9.77 -1.19 1.73
C LEU A 186 9.12 -2.56 1.59
N TRP A 187 8.07 -2.81 2.37
CA TRP A 187 7.36 -4.07 2.39
C TRP A 187 5.86 -3.88 2.62
N SER A 188 5.05 -4.73 2.01
CA SER A 188 3.61 -4.86 2.23
C SER A 188 3.29 -6.35 2.41
N ALA A 189 2.41 -6.63 3.36
CA ALA A 189 1.88 -7.96 3.67
C ALA A 189 0.93 -8.51 2.59
N GLY A 190 0.59 -7.70 1.59
CA GLY A 190 -0.29 -8.14 0.51
C GLY A 190 -1.71 -8.53 0.97
N PRO A 191 -2.44 -9.30 0.14
CA PRO A 191 -3.85 -9.63 0.36
C PRO A 191 -4.17 -10.42 1.62
N ASP A 192 -3.30 -11.31 2.10
CA ASP A 192 -3.56 -12.09 3.31
C ASP A 192 -3.26 -11.32 4.60
N GLY A 193 -2.44 -10.26 4.51
CA GLY A 193 -2.10 -9.39 5.62
C GLY A 193 -1.22 -10.07 6.67
N GLU A 194 -0.53 -11.15 6.30
CA GLU A 194 0.36 -11.93 7.16
C GLU A 194 1.81 -11.85 6.67
N PRO A 195 2.81 -11.77 7.56
CA PRO A 195 4.19 -11.59 7.14
C PRO A 195 4.84 -12.88 6.61
N GLY A 196 5.61 -12.76 5.54
CA GLY A 196 6.49 -13.83 5.05
C GLY A 196 5.78 -14.84 4.16
N THR A 197 4.69 -14.45 3.53
CA THR A 197 3.89 -15.25 2.61
C THR A 197 4.27 -14.93 1.14
N ASP A 198 3.81 -15.77 0.20
CA ASP A 198 4.18 -15.63 -1.22
C ASP A 198 3.52 -14.41 -1.91
N ASP A 199 2.51 -13.81 -1.28
CA ASP A 199 1.80 -12.64 -1.77
C ASP A 199 2.37 -11.30 -1.27
N ASP A 200 3.33 -11.33 -0.34
CA ASP A 200 4.14 -10.19 0.06
C ASP A 200 4.68 -9.42 -1.15
N VAL A 201 4.79 -8.10 -0.98
CA VAL A 201 5.39 -7.20 -1.96
C VAL A 201 6.51 -6.42 -1.30
N SER A 202 7.73 -6.55 -1.82
CA SER A 202 8.92 -5.93 -1.27
C SER A 202 9.72 -5.15 -2.31
N SER A 203 10.50 -4.17 -1.85
CA SER A 203 11.46 -3.43 -2.70
C SER A 203 12.72 -4.23 -3.05
N TRP A 204 12.91 -5.40 -2.44
CA TRP A 204 14.04 -6.30 -2.66
C TRP A 204 13.55 -7.66 -3.18
N SER A 205 14.43 -8.39 -3.87
CA SER A 205 14.21 -9.78 -4.26
C SER A 205 14.79 -10.74 -3.23
N SER A 206 14.08 -11.83 -2.92
CA SER A 206 14.48 -12.87 -1.96
C SER A 206 15.32 -14.01 -2.57
N GLU A 207 16.09 -13.75 -3.64
CA GLU A 207 16.88 -14.77 -4.40
C GLU A 207 17.90 -15.60 -3.59
#